data_AF-A0A2H6N5E3-F1
#
_entry.id   AF-A0A2H6N5E3-F1
#
_cell.length_a   1.000
_cell.length_b   1.000
_cell.length_c   1.000
_cell.angle_alpha   90.00
_cell.angle_beta   90.00
_cell.angle_gamma   90.00
#
_symmetry.space_group_name_H-M   'P 1'
#
loop_
_entity.id
_entity.type
_entity.pdbx_description
1 polymer ?
#
loop_
_entity_poly.entity_id
_entity_poly.type
_entity_poly.pdbx_seq_one_letter_code
_entity_poly.pdbx_strand_id
1 'polypeptide(L)'
;LITLKFLTFQTVNVIVQDEGSESIPVKVLNCDTISQVKEKIIEQVYRNLPYSQWPKPDSVVLEWRPGSTAQILSDLDLTSQREGRWKRINTLMHYNVRDGATLILSKMGISQQPEDHQQDMPEERHALLEEENKTWHLVRPVDEVDEGKSKRGSMKEKERTKAITEIYLTRLLSVKGTLQQFVDNFFHSVLDSHHVVPPAVKYFFDFLDEQAEKHDIKDEDTIHIWKTNSLPLRFWVNILKNPHFIFDVHVHEVVDASLSVIAQTFMDACTRTEHKLSRDSPSNKLLYAKEISTYKKMVEDYYRGIRQMVQVSDQDMNTHLAEISRAHTDSLNTLVALHQLYQYTNKYYDEIINALEEDPAAQKMQLAIRLQQIAAALEHKVTDL
;
A
#
# COMPACT_ATOMS: atom_id res chain seq x y z
N LEU A 1 9.32 -12.29 19.75
CA LEU A 1 10.19 -11.08 19.71
C LEU A 1 11.64 -11.30 20.16
N ILE A 2 11.94 -12.21 21.10
CA ILE A 2 13.32 -12.52 21.56
C ILE A 2 14.16 -13.20 20.45
N THR A 3 13.53 -13.91 19.51
CA THR A 3 14.19 -14.69 18.45
C THR A 3 14.94 -13.83 17.42
N LEU A 4 14.48 -12.61 17.15
CA LEU A 4 15.07 -11.71 16.15
C LEU A 4 16.41 -11.08 16.59
N LYS A 5 16.75 -11.14 17.89
CA LYS A 5 18.04 -10.64 18.41
C LYS A 5 19.25 -11.49 18.02
N PHE A 6 19.03 -12.75 17.64
CA PHE A 6 20.08 -13.74 17.37
C PHE A 6 19.86 -14.47 16.04
N LEU A 7 19.08 -13.89 15.12
CA LEU A 7 18.99 -14.44 13.79
C LEU A 7 20.34 -14.23 13.10
N THR A 8 21.13 -15.29 13.02
CA THR A 8 22.37 -15.30 12.26
C THR A 8 21.98 -15.70 10.84
N PHE A 9 22.05 -14.76 9.91
CA PHE A 9 21.79 -14.99 8.50
C PHE A 9 23.04 -14.67 7.69
N GLN A 10 23.14 -15.28 6.52
CA GLN A 10 24.22 -15.04 5.56
C GLN A 10 23.59 -14.72 4.22
N THR A 11 24.19 -13.77 3.51
CA THR A 11 23.89 -13.55 2.10
C THR A 11 24.47 -14.71 1.30
N VAL A 12 23.63 -15.27 0.42
CA VAL A 12 23.96 -16.36 -0.49
C VAL A 12 23.71 -15.86 -1.91
N ASN A 13 24.68 -16.03 -2.79
CA ASN A 13 24.52 -15.77 -4.21
C ASN A 13 24.15 -17.10 -4.89
N VAL A 14 22.96 -17.17 -5.46
CA VAL A 14 22.51 -18.33 -6.23
C VAL A 14 22.59 -18.02 -7.71
N ILE A 15 22.94 -19.02 -8.52
CA ILE A 15 23.02 -18.90 -9.97
C ILE A 15 21.72 -19.46 -10.55
N VAL A 16 20.88 -18.60 -11.11
CA VAL A 16 19.59 -19.00 -11.66
C VAL A 16 19.72 -19.30 -13.14
N GLN A 17 19.28 -20.50 -13.53
CA GLN A 17 19.07 -20.89 -14.92
C GLN A 17 17.57 -20.87 -15.21
N ASP A 18 17.18 -20.03 -16.16
CA ASP A 18 15.85 -20.04 -16.78
C ASP A 18 15.96 -20.75 -18.13
N GLU A 19 14.93 -21.50 -18.53
CA GLU A 19 14.99 -22.39 -19.70
C GLU A 19 15.34 -21.61 -20.98
N GLY A 20 16.60 -21.71 -21.42
CA GLY A 20 17.10 -21.07 -22.63
C GLY A 20 17.76 -19.69 -22.45
N SER A 21 17.90 -19.20 -21.21
CA SER A 21 18.51 -17.90 -20.88
C SER A 21 19.91 -18.03 -20.27
N GLU A 22 20.69 -16.95 -20.33
CA GLU A 22 21.96 -16.87 -19.60
C GLU A 22 21.74 -17.00 -18.08
N SER A 23 22.72 -17.59 -17.38
CA SER A 23 22.65 -17.76 -15.94
C SER A 23 22.76 -16.42 -15.21
N ILE A 24 21.80 -16.11 -14.33
CA ILE A 24 21.74 -14.82 -13.63
C ILE A 24 22.09 -15.02 -12.15
N PRO A 25 23.08 -14.30 -11.59
CA PRO A 25 23.35 -14.33 -10.15
C PRO A 25 22.28 -13.53 -9.38
N VAL A 26 21.68 -14.15 -8.38
CA VAL A 26 20.66 -13.53 -7.50
C VAL A 26 21.14 -13.57 -6.06
N LYS A 27 21.07 -12.43 -5.37
CA LYS A 27 21.40 -12.32 -3.94
C LYS A 27 20.18 -12.62 -3.09
N VAL A 28 20.29 -13.63 -2.25
CA VAL A 28 19.25 -14.07 -1.31
C VAL A 28 19.86 -14.23 0.09
N LEU A 29 19.03 -14.46 1.10
CA LEU A 29 19.47 -14.79 2.44
C LEU A 29 19.24 -16.28 2.69
N ASN A 30 20.16 -16.93 3.40
CA ASN A 30 19.98 -18.33 3.77
C ASN A 30 18.72 -18.60 4.62
N CYS A 31 18.19 -17.58 5.29
CA CYS A 31 16.97 -17.65 6.06
C CYS A 31 15.69 -17.32 5.27
N ASP A 32 15.78 -16.93 4.00
CA ASP A 32 14.59 -16.70 3.17
C ASP A 32 13.79 -18.00 3.02
N THR A 33 12.46 -17.91 3.04
CA THR A 33 11.59 -19.03 2.64
C THR A 33 11.77 -19.34 1.16
N ILE A 34 11.31 -20.50 0.70
CA ILE A 34 11.40 -20.83 -0.73
C ILE A 34 10.55 -19.88 -1.57
N SER A 35 9.38 -19.46 -1.08
CA SER A 35 8.57 -18.43 -1.75
C SER A 35 9.29 -17.08 -1.83
N GLN A 36 9.95 -16.64 -0.76
CA GLN A 36 10.76 -15.40 -0.78
C GLN A 36 11.95 -15.49 -1.75
N VAL A 37 12.57 -16.67 -1.86
CA VAL A 37 13.63 -16.91 -2.85
C VAL A 37 13.07 -16.81 -4.27
N LYS A 38 11.91 -17.44 -4.54
CA LYS A 38 11.22 -17.33 -5.84
C LYS A 38 10.90 -15.88 -6.16
N GLU A 39 10.35 -15.11 -5.23
CA GLU A 39 10.06 -13.68 -5.39
C GLU A 39 11.31 -12.89 -5.79
N LYS A 40 12.42 -13.06 -5.07
CA LYS A 40 13.70 -12.37 -5.37
C LYS A 40 14.30 -12.78 -6.71
N ILE A 41 14.16 -14.05 -7.08
CA ILE A 41 14.59 -14.53 -8.39
C ILE A 41 13.73 -13.90 -9.49
N ILE A 42 12.41 -13.92 -9.34
CA ILE A 42 11.47 -13.33 -10.30
C ILE A 42 11.76 -11.84 -10.44
N GLU A 43 11.95 -11.12 -9.33
CA GLU A 43 12.32 -9.71 -9.33
C GLU A 43 13.59 -9.46 -10.15
N GLN A 44 14.64 -10.23 -9.93
CA GLN A 44 15.92 -10.03 -10.63
C GLN A 44 15.86 -10.43 -12.12
N VAL A 45 15.12 -11.49 -12.47
CA VAL A 45 14.98 -11.99 -13.84
C VAL A 45 14.05 -11.09 -14.66
N TYR A 46 12.94 -10.63 -14.07
CA TYR A 46 11.87 -9.89 -14.75
C TYR A 46 11.88 -8.37 -14.45
N ARG A 47 12.90 -7.84 -13.76
CA ARG A 47 13.05 -6.41 -13.36
C ARG A 47 12.75 -5.35 -14.42
N ASN A 48 12.87 -5.68 -15.70
CA ASN A 48 12.66 -4.74 -16.80
C ASN A 48 11.26 -4.81 -17.41
N LEU A 49 10.38 -5.67 -16.87
CA LEU A 49 8.97 -5.80 -17.26
C LEU A 49 8.05 -5.21 -16.17
N PRO A 50 6.85 -4.74 -16.53
CA PRO A 50 5.81 -4.37 -15.57
C PRO A 50 5.43 -5.55 -14.67
N TYR A 51 5.10 -5.28 -13.40
CA TYR A 51 4.82 -6.33 -12.42
C TYR A 51 3.68 -7.27 -12.84
N SER A 52 2.64 -6.74 -13.49
CA SER A 52 1.51 -7.54 -14.00
C SER A 52 1.91 -8.66 -14.98
N GLN A 53 3.11 -8.59 -15.58
CA GLN A 53 3.63 -9.61 -16.49
C GLN A 53 4.49 -10.67 -15.81
N TRP A 54 4.82 -10.48 -14.53
CA TRP A 54 5.68 -11.40 -13.81
C TRP A 54 4.94 -12.70 -13.49
N PRO A 55 5.61 -13.87 -13.55
CA PRO A 55 5.01 -15.10 -13.03
C PRO A 55 4.78 -14.97 -11.53
N LYS A 56 3.68 -15.54 -11.03
CA LYS A 56 3.45 -15.62 -9.58
C LYS A 56 4.39 -16.66 -8.94
N PRO A 57 4.87 -16.47 -7.70
CA PRO A 57 5.69 -17.47 -7.00
C PRO A 57 5.08 -18.88 -6.97
N ASP A 58 3.76 -18.97 -6.86
CA ASP A 58 3.02 -20.25 -6.86
C ASP A 58 2.90 -20.88 -8.25
N SER A 59 3.16 -20.14 -9.32
CA SER A 59 3.10 -20.65 -10.70
C SER A 59 4.45 -21.18 -11.21
N VAL A 60 5.49 -21.13 -10.37
CA VAL A 60 6.85 -21.57 -10.73
C VAL A 60 7.38 -22.59 -9.74
N VAL A 61 8.18 -23.51 -10.25
CA VAL A 61 8.91 -24.52 -9.48
C VAL A 61 10.37 -24.10 -9.39
N LEU A 62 10.93 -24.21 -8.20
CA LEU A 62 12.33 -23.94 -7.94
C LEU A 62 13.04 -25.27 -7.69
N GLU A 63 13.98 -25.61 -8.56
CA GLU A 63 14.75 -26.84 -8.46
C GLU A 63 16.21 -26.52 -8.13
N TRP A 64 16.79 -27.28 -7.21
CA TRP A 64 18.20 -27.24 -6.88
C TRP A 64 18.90 -28.52 -7.36
N ARG A 65 20.04 -28.38 -8.04
CA ARG A 65 20.84 -29.50 -8.55
C ARG A 65 22.22 -29.57 -7.90
N PRO A 66 22.37 -30.18 -6.72
CA PRO A 66 23.69 -30.52 -6.18
C PRO A 66 24.28 -31.71 -6.95
N GLY A 67 24.99 -31.45 -8.04
CA GLY A 67 25.59 -32.49 -8.87
C GLY A 67 24.57 -33.17 -9.79
N SER A 68 24.44 -34.50 -9.72
CA SER A 68 23.58 -35.29 -10.62
C SER A 68 22.12 -35.44 -10.16
N THR A 69 21.81 -35.06 -8.92
CA THR A 69 20.46 -35.20 -8.35
C THR A 69 19.74 -33.86 -8.39
N ALA A 70 18.50 -33.86 -8.88
CA ALA A 70 17.60 -32.73 -8.83
C ALA A 70 16.68 -32.82 -7.60
N GLN A 71 16.51 -31.71 -6.89
CA GLN A 71 15.60 -31.59 -5.75
C GLN A 71 14.70 -30.37 -5.94
N ILE A 72 13.39 -30.59 -5.97
CA ILE A 72 12.41 -29.50 -5.93
C ILE A 72 12.36 -28.92 -4.52
N LEU A 73 12.45 -27.60 -4.41
CA LEU A 73 12.36 -26.87 -3.16
C LEU A 73 10.93 -26.34 -3.00
N SER A 74 10.38 -26.46 -1.79
CA SER A 74 9.08 -25.90 -1.44
C SER A 74 9.07 -25.38 0.00
N ASP A 75 8.11 -24.51 0.32
CA ASP A 75 7.96 -23.95 1.67
C ASP A 75 7.60 -25.04 2.71
N LEU A 76 6.90 -26.09 2.29
CA LEU A 76 6.62 -27.28 3.09
C LEU A 76 6.79 -28.53 2.23
N ASP A 77 7.46 -29.54 2.75
CA ASP A 77 7.61 -30.86 2.15
C ASP A 77 7.78 -31.96 3.22
N LEU A 78 8.04 -33.19 2.77
CA LEU A 78 8.28 -34.34 3.65
C LEU A 78 9.52 -34.18 4.55
N THR A 79 10.40 -33.23 4.25
CA THR A 79 11.62 -32.96 5.03
C THR A 79 11.40 -31.86 6.07
N SER A 80 10.28 -31.15 6.05
CA SER A 80 10.00 -30.01 6.94
C SER A 80 10.07 -30.38 8.43
N GLN A 81 10.70 -29.50 9.20
CA GLN A 81 10.86 -29.69 10.64
C GLN A 81 9.50 -29.56 11.34
N ARG A 82 9.13 -30.60 12.12
CA ARG A 82 7.90 -30.63 12.91
C ARG A 82 8.21 -30.64 14.40
N GLU A 83 7.57 -29.74 15.13
CA GLU A 83 7.60 -29.66 16.60
C GLU A 83 6.16 -29.68 17.13
N GLY A 84 5.67 -30.87 17.49
CA GLY A 84 4.27 -31.06 17.86
C GLY A 84 3.32 -30.71 16.69
N ARG A 85 2.42 -29.76 16.91
CA ARG A 85 1.50 -29.21 15.90
C ARG A 85 2.11 -28.13 14.99
N TRP A 86 3.33 -27.70 15.29
CA TRP A 86 3.99 -26.63 14.54
C TRP A 86 4.89 -27.19 13.44
N LYS A 87 4.70 -26.71 12.22
CA LYS A 87 5.61 -26.96 11.09
C LYS A 87 6.44 -25.70 10.82
N ARG A 88 7.75 -25.86 10.68
CA ARG A 88 8.63 -24.76 10.30
C ARG A 88 8.66 -24.65 8.78
N ILE A 89 8.45 -23.44 8.25
CA ILE A 89 8.59 -23.16 6.82
C ILE A 89 10.06 -23.37 6.41
N ASN A 90 10.26 -24.14 5.35
CA ASN A 90 11.56 -24.47 4.80
C ASN A 90 12.26 -23.20 4.27
N THR A 91 13.58 -23.18 4.35
CA THR A 91 14.44 -22.07 3.93
C THR A 91 15.62 -22.61 3.13
N LEU A 92 16.42 -21.76 2.50
CA LEU A 92 17.66 -22.22 1.86
C LEU A 92 18.60 -22.93 2.85
N MET A 93 18.65 -22.48 4.09
CA MET A 93 19.41 -23.12 5.17
C MET A 93 18.88 -24.52 5.50
N HIS A 94 17.56 -24.74 5.43
CA HIS A 94 16.95 -26.06 5.64
C HIS A 94 17.47 -27.10 4.64
N TYR A 95 17.56 -26.71 3.37
CA TYR A 95 18.10 -27.54 2.30
C TYR A 95 19.63 -27.51 2.19
N ASN A 96 20.32 -26.74 3.04
CA ASN A 96 21.76 -26.56 3.02
C ASN A 96 22.29 -26.03 1.66
N VAL A 97 21.52 -25.16 1.01
CA VAL A 97 21.93 -24.49 -0.24
C VAL A 97 23.06 -23.52 0.09
N ARG A 98 24.20 -23.68 -0.61
CA ARG A 98 25.43 -22.91 -0.39
C ARG A 98 25.57 -21.75 -1.37
N ASP A 99 26.48 -20.84 -1.06
CA ASP A 99 26.90 -19.78 -1.99
C ASP A 99 27.43 -20.38 -3.30
N GLY A 100 27.03 -19.80 -4.43
CA GLY A 100 27.31 -20.29 -5.77
C GLY A 100 26.43 -21.45 -6.26
N ALA A 101 25.43 -21.88 -5.48
CA ALA A 101 24.54 -22.97 -5.89
C ALA A 101 23.71 -22.61 -7.13
N THR A 102 23.59 -23.57 -8.06
CA THR A 102 22.75 -23.43 -9.25
C THR A 102 21.31 -23.84 -8.93
N LEU A 103 20.39 -22.93 -9.19
CA LEU A 103 18.94 -23.13 -9.10
C LEU A 103 18.32 -23.01 -10.48
N ILE A 104 17.27 -23.77 -10.74
CA ILE A 104 16.51 -23.73 -11.98
C ILE A 104 15.11 -23.26 -11.64
N LEU A 105 14.66 -22.20 -12.31
CA LEU A 105 13.29 -21.73 -12.22
C LEU A 105 12.53 -22.22 -13.46
N SER A 106 11.44 -22.95 -13.26
CA SER A 106 10.60 -23.45 -14.35
C SER A 106 9.14 -23.08 -14.10
N LYS A 107 8.39 -22.78 -15.17
CA LYS A 107 6.94 -22.58 -15.07
C LYS A 107 6.27 -23.93 -14.86
N MET A 108 5.29 -24.00 -13.96
CA MET A 108 4.49 -25.21 -13.82
C MET A 108 3.76 -25.48 -15.14
N GLY A 109 4.04 -26.62 -15.76
CA GLY A 109 3.22 -27.12 -16.86
C GLY A 109 1.82 -27.44 -16.35
N ILE A 110 0.80 -27.34 -17.21
CA ILE A 110 -0.63 -27.61 -16.91
C ILE A 110 -0.84 -28.98 -16.23
N SER A 111 0.12 -29.91 -16.34
CA SER A 111 0.07 -31.25 -15.75
C SER A 111 0.76 -31.40 -14.37
N GLN A 112 1.36 -30.35 -13.80
CA GLN A 112 2.10 -30.39 -12.52
C GLN A 112 1.48 -29.53 -11.43
N GLN A 113 0.18 -29.23 -11.49
CA GLN A 113 -0.50 -28.67 -10.32
C GLN A 113 -0.36 -29.65 -9.15
N PRO A 114 0.10 -29.20 -7.96
CA PRO A 114 -0.12 -29.95 -6.74
C PRO A 114 -1.62 -30.19 -6.61
N GLU A 115 -2.05 -31.45 -6.49
CA GLU A 115 -3.43 -31.81 -6.20
C GLU A 115 -3.83 -31.33 -4.79
N ASP A 116 -4.04 -30.02 -4.62
CA ASP A 116 -4.53 -29.43 -3.36
C ASP A 116 -5.77 -28.54 -3.60
N HIS A 117 -6.56 -28.91 -4.61
CA HIS A 117 -7.91 -28.39 -4.84
C HIS A 117 -8.91 -29.54 -4.87
N GLN A 118 -9.18 -30.13 -3.71
CA GLN A 118 -10.43 -30.86 -3.50
C GLN A 118 -11.59 -29.85 -3.45
N GLN A 119 -12.50 -30.01 -4.40
CA GLN A 119 -13.76 -29.28 -4.55
C GLN A 119 -14.66 -29.38 -3.31
N ASP A 120 -15.32 -28.26 -3.00
CA ASP A 120 -16.61 -28.08 -2.34
C ASP A 120 -17.14 -29.22 -1.44
N MET A 121 -17.04 -29.06 -0.11
CA MET A 121 -17.97 -29.62 0.91
C MET A 121 -17.80 -28.87 2.26
N PRO A 122 -18.85 -28.81 3.13
CA PRO A 122 -19.19 -27.64 3.93
C PRO A 122 -18.26 -27.29 5.11
N GLU A 123 -18.24 -25.99 5.41
CA GLU A 123 -17.35 -25.19 6.30
C GLU A 123 -17.09 -25.74 7.72
N GLU A 124 -17.78 -26.78 8.18
CA GLU A 124 -17.67 -27.29 9.55
C GLU A 124 -16.46 -28.23 9.78
N ARG A 125 -15.83 -28.78 8.74
CA ARG A 125 -14.60 -29.61 8.87
C ARG A 125 -13.29 -28.82 8.82
N HIS A 126 -13.31 -27.59 8.31
CA HIS A 126 -12.09 -26.77 8.20
C HIS A 126 -11.53 -26.37 9.57
N ALA A 127 -12.40 -26.08 10.55
CA ALA A 127 -11.97 -25.68 11.89
C ALA A 127 -11.19 -26.77 12.66
N LEU A 128 -11.47 -28.06 12.42
CA LEU A 128 -10.80 -29.17 13.12
C LEU A 128 -9.46 -29.57 12.48
N LEU A 129 -9.23 -29.28 11.19
CA LEU A 129 -7.98 -29.57 10.49
C LEU A 129 -6.96 -28.43 10.56
N GLU A 130 -7.42 -27.18 10.73
CA GLU A 130 -6.55 -26.02 10.95
C GLU A 130 -5.79 -26.08 12.29
N GLU A 131 -6.33 -26.80 13.28
CA GLU A 131 -5.66 -26.97 14.59
C GLU A 131 -4.38 -27.83 14.51
N GLU A 132 -4.23 -28.70 13.49
CA GLU A 132 -3.11 -29.65 13.38
C GLU A 132 -1.90 -29.16 12.57
N ASN A 133 -1.98 -28.00 11.90
CA ASN A 133 -0.97 -27.54 10.93
C ASN A 133 -0.55 -26.08 11.09
N LYS A 134 -0.33 -25.61 12.32
CA LYS A 134 0.17 -24.23 12.54
C LYS A 134 1.59 -24.08 11.94
N THR A 135 1.83 -23.06 11.13
CA THR A 135 3.13 -22.81 10.48
C THR A 135 3.87 -21.62 11.10
N TRP A 136 5.20 -21.66 11.10
CA TRP A 136 6.03 -20.54 11.53
C TRP A 136 7.33 -20.46 10.73
N HIS A 137 7.90 -19.26 10.59
CA HIS A 137 9.17 -19.04 9.89
C HIS A 137 10.30 -18.64 10.86
N LEU A 138 10.47 -17.34 11.13
CA LEU A 138 11.51 -16.85 12.04
C LEU A 138 10.99 -16.59 13.46
N VAL A 139 9.71 -16.26 13.59
CA VAL A 139 9.06 -15.94 14.87
C VAL A 139 7.84 -16.85 15.01
N ARG A 140 7.74 -17.56 16.13
CA ARG A 140 6.51 -18.26 16.48
C ARG A 140 5.49 -17.26 17.01
N PRO A 141 4.23 -17.32 16.56
CA PRO A 141 3.13 -16.63 17.21
C PRO A 141 3.12 -16.93 18.72
N VAL A 142 2.76 -15.94 19.53
CA VAL A 142 2.90 -16.00 21.00
C VAL A 142 1.79 -16.85 21.65
N ASP A 143 0.81 -17.32 20.88
CA ASP A 143 -0.29 -18.10 21.43
C ASP A 143 0.09 -19.56 21.67
N GLU A 144 0.03 -19.91 22.96
CA GLU A 144 0.23 -21.23 23.58
C GLU A 144 1.69 -21.70 23.74
N VAL A 145 2.55 -20.85 24.31
CA VAL A 145 3.69 -21.35 25.09
C VAL A 145 3.27 -21.47 26.55
N ASP A 146 2.74 -22.65 26.88
CA ASP A 146 2.82 -23.34 28.19
C ASP A 146 2.87 -22.41 29.42
N GLU A 147 1.73 -22.22 30.11
CA GLU A 147 1.59 -21.47 31.38
C GLU A 147 2.44 -22.04 32.56
N GLY A 148 3.33 -23.00 32.31
CA GLY A 148 4.04 -23.75 33.33
C GLY A 148 5.32 -23.14 33.92
N LYS A 149 6.02 -22.18 33.28
CA LYS A 149 7.37 -21.80 33.74
C LYS A 149 7.75 -20.32 33.57
N SER A 150 7.57 -19.52 34.62
CA SER A 150 8.63 -18.72 35.29
C SER A 150 8.13 -17.39 35.90
N LYS A 151 7.70 -17.42 37.17
CA LYS A 151 7.41 -16.21 38.00
C LYS A 151 8.66 -15.56 38.64
N ARG A 152 9.86 -15.65 38.04
CA ARG A 152 11.10 -15.17 38.71
C ARG A 152 12.03 -14.27 37.88
N GLY A 153 11.56 -13.67 36.77
CA GLY A 153 12.41 -12.93 35.82
C GLY A 153 12.23 -11.41 35.71
N SER A 154 11.38 -10.75 36.52
CA SER A 154 10.81 -9.43 36.16
C SER A 154 11.80 -8.26 35.86
N MET A 155 12.92 -8.15 36.57
CA MET A 155 13.85 -7.00 36.37
C MET A 155 14.83 -7.22 35.20
N LYS A 156 15.43 -8.42 35.10
CA LYS A 156 16.31 -8.82 33.98
C LYS A 156 15.55 -8.89 32.67
N GLU A 157 14.28 -9.29 32.71
CA GLU A 157 13.40 -9.33 31.54
C GLU A 157 13.04 -7.92 31.08
N LYS A 158 12.75 -6.99 31.99
CA LYS A 158 12.49 -5.59 31.66
C LYS A 158 13.72 -4.88 31.07
N GLU A 159 14.91 -5.13 31.61
CA GLU A 159 16.19 -4.64 31.05
C GLU A 159 16.50 -5.28 29.68
N ARG A 160 16.20 -6.57 29.50
CA ARG A 160 16.33 -7.26 28.20
C ARG A 160 15.35 -6.71 27.17
N THR A 161 14.10 -6.47 27.54
CA THR A 161 13.08 -5.85 26.66
C THR A 161 13.49 -4.44 26.28
N LYS A 162 14.00 -3.63 27.22
CA LYS A 162 14.57 -2.30 26.91
C LYS A 162 15.74 -2.37 25.92
N ALA A 163 16.70 -3.26 26.16
CA ALA A 163 17.83 -3.46 25.24
C ALA A 163 17.37 -4.06 23.89
N ILE A 164 16.21 -4.72 23.84
CA ILE A 164 15.59 -5.21 22.59
C ILE A 164 14.99 -4.03 21.82
N THR A 165 14.21 -3.19 22.49
CA THR A 165 13.65 -1.96 21.92
C THR A 165 14.75 -1.00 21.43
N GLU A 166 15.87 -0.88 22.14
CA GLU A 166 16.98 0.02 21.79
C GLU A 166 17.74 -0.43 20.53
N ILE A 167 18.00 -1.73 20.37
CA ILE A 167 18.63 -2.27 19.14
C ILE A 167 17.69 -2.09 17.92
N TYR A 168 16.38 -2.24 18.10
CA TYR A 168 15.43 -1.96 17.03
C TYR A 168 15.38 -0.48 16.68
N LEU A 169 15.51 0.41 17.66
CA LEU A 169 15.57 1.85 17.40
C LEU A 169 16.78 2.22 16.55
N THR A 170 17.96 1.65 16.80
CA THR A 170 19.14 1.87 15.95
C THR A 170 18.93 1.39 14.52
N ARG A 171 18.27 0.24 14.32
CA ARG A 171 17.92 -0.26 12.98
C ARG A 171 16.91 0.66 12.28
N LEU A 172 15.88 1.12 12.98
CA LEU A 172 14.91 2.09 12.46
C LEU A 172 15.60 3.40 12.04
N LEU A 173 16.51 3.92 12.87
CA LEU A 173 17.29 5.10 12.55
C LEU A 173 18.20 4.89 11.33
N SER A 174 18.82 3.72 11.19
CA SER A 174 19.65 3.38 10.03
C SER A 174 18.84 3.30 8.73
N VAL A 175 17.68 2.63 8.75
CA VAL A 175 16.78 2.57 7.59
C VAL A 175 16.26 3.97 7.24
N LYS A 176 15.82 4.74 8.23
CA LYS A 176 15.41 6.14 8.04
C LYS A 176 16.53 6.97 7.43
N GLY A 177 17.75 6.86 7.95
CA GLY A 177 18.91 7.56 7.40
C GLY A 177 19.20 7.20 5.93
N THR A 178 18.99 5.95 5.55
CA THR A 178 19.16 5.48 4.16
C THR A 178 18.08 6.04 3.23
N LEU A 179 16.84 6.15 3.72
CA LEU A 179 15.70 6.64 2.94
C LEU A 179 15.53 8.16 2.96
N GLN A 180 16.24 8.87 3.83
CA GLN A 180 16.04 10.29 4.13
C GLN A 180 16.00 11.16 2.87
N GLN A 181 17.00 11.06 1.99
CA GLN A 181 17.07 11.87 0.78
C GLN A 181 15.88 11.62 -0.16
N PHE A 182 15.37 10.38 -0.24
CA PHE A 182 14.21 10.05 -1.07
C PHE A 182 12.93 10.67 -0.49
N VAL A 183 12.78 10.65 0.84
CA VAL A 183 11.68 11.31 1.54
C VAL A 183 11.73 12.82 1.33
N ASP A 184 12.90 13.44 1.51
CA ASP A 184 13.10 14.88 1.29
C ASP A 184 12.76 15.27 -0.15
N ASN A 185 13.26 14.51 -1.12
CA ASN A 185 12.97 14.76 -2.54
C ASN A 185 11.47 14.66 -2.86
N PHE A 186 10.76 13.69 -2.28
CA PHE A 186 9.32 13.57 -2.44
C PHE A 186 8.60 14.78 -1.84
N PHE A 187 8.94 15.18 -0.61
CA PHE A 187 8.31 16.31 0.08
C PHE A 187 8.56 17.61 -0.68
N HIS A 188 9.79 17.83 -1.17
CA HIS A 188 10.12 18.97 -2.03
C HIS A 188 9.34 18.94 -3.34
N SER A 189 9.27 17.81 -4.03
CA SER A 189 8.51 17.71 -5.29
C SER A 189 7.02 18.00 -5.13
N VAL A 190 6.44 17.73 -3.96
CA VAL A 190 5.02 17.95 -3.67
C VAL A 190 4.74 19.35 -3.12
N LEU A 191 5.67 19.93 -2.34
CA LEU A 191 5.47 21.16 -1.57
C LEU A 191 6.33 22.35 -2.05
N ASP A 192 6.98 22.28 -3.21
CA ASP A 192 7.75 23.40 -3.73
C ASP A 192 6.90 24.32 -4.62
N SER A 193 6.75 25.58 -4.19
CA SER A 193 6.06 26.62 -4.95
C SER A 193 6.90 27.25 -6.06
N HIS A 194 8.21 26.98 -6.12
CA HIS A 194 9.07 27.40 -7.24
C HIS A 194 8.99 26.46 -8.44
N HIS A 195 8.44 25.26 -8.24
CA HIS A 195 8.03 24.37 -9.32
C HIS A 195 6.67 24.80 -9.89
N VAL A 196 6.33 24.29 -11.08
CA VAL A 196 5.07 24.59 -11.76
C VAL A 196 3.90 24.04 -10.93
N VAL A 197 3.22 24.91 -10.18
CA VAL A 197 1.98 24.57 -9.47
C VAL A 197 0.85 24.40 -10.51
N PRO A 198 0.10 23.28 -10.48
CA PRO A 198 -1.01 23.07 -11.41
C PRO A 198 -2.08 24.19 -11.29
N PRO A 199 -2.64 24.69 -12.42
CA PRO A 199 -3.68 25.72 -12.40
C PRO A 199 -4.88 25.36 -11.50
N ALA A 200 -5.25 24.08 -11.48
CA ALA A 200 -6.33 23.55 -10.63
C ALA A 200 -6.08 23.76 -9.13
N VAL A 201 -4.82 23.65 -8.67
CA VAL A 201 -4.49 23.85 -7.25
C VAL A 201 -4.63 25.32 -6.88
N LYS A 202 -4.10 26.23 -7.71
CA LYS A 202 -4.24 27.68 -7.52
C LYS A 202 -5.71 28.09 -7.54
N TYR A 203 -6.44 27.70 -8.58
CA TYR A 203 -7.86 28.02 -8.74
C TYR A 203 -8.69 27.52 -7.55
N PHE A 204 -8.45 26.29 -7.09
CA PHE A 204 -9.19 25.72 -5.96
C PHE A 204 -8.80 26.36 -4.61
N PHE A 205 -7.54 26.72 -4.40
CA PHE A 205 -7.12 27.41 -3.17
C PHE A 205 -7.64 28.84 -3.11
N ASP A 206 -7.69 29.55 -4.23
CA ASP A 206 -8.31 30.87 -4.33
C ASP A 206 -9.81 30.77 -4.03
N PHE A 207 -10.50 29.75 -4.56
CA PHE A 207 -11.89 29.47 -4.21
C PHE A 207 -12.09 29.29 -2.70
N LEU A 208 -11.21 28.56 -2.00
CA LEU A 208 -11.28 28.40 -0.55
C LEU A 208 -11.08 29.72 0.20
N ASP A 209 -10.15 30.56 -0.28
CA ASP A 209 -9.90 31.89 0.30
C ASP A 209 -11.12 32.82 0.09
N GLU A 210 -11.73 32.81 -1.10
CA GLU A 210 -12.96 33.54 -1.41
C GLU A 210 -14.16 33.06 -0.57
N GLN A 211 -14.30 31.74 -0.35
CA GLN A 211 -15.36 31.23 0.54
C GLN A 211 -15.11 31.66 1.99
N ALA A 212 -13.87 31.68 2.46
CA ALA A 212 -13.54 32.16 3.79
C ALA A 212 -13.90 33.65 3.94
N GLU A 213 -13.55 34.48 2.96
CA GLU A 213 -13.88 35.91 2.93
C GLU A 213 -15.40 36.15 2.91
N LYS A 214 -16.13 35.44 2.04
CA LYS A 214 -17.60 35.52 1.93
C LYS A 214 -18.32 35.23 3.25
N HIS A 215 -17.73 34.38 4.09
CA HIS A 215 -18.27 34.00 5.40
C HIS A 215 -17.59 34.72 6.58
N ASP A 216 -16.80 35.77 6.33
CA ASP A 216 -16.05 36.56 7.33
C ASP A 216 -15.11 35.72 8.23
N ILE A 217 -14.57 34.62 7.69
CA ILE A 217 -13.60 33.77 8.38
C ILE A 217 -12.21 34.35 8.17
N LYS A 218 -11.69 35.00 9.21
CA LYS A 218 -10.36 35.65 9.22
C LYS A 218 -9.26 34.81 9.88
N ASP A 219 -9.63 33.68 10.46
CA ASP A 219 -8.68 32.78 11.11
C ASP A 219 -7.87 31.99 10.07
N GLU A 220 -6.59 32.33 9.94
CA GLU A 220 -5.66 31.68 9.00
C GLU A 220 -5.46 30.19 9.34
N ASP A 221 -5.64 29.78 10.59
CA ASP A 221 -5.55 28.37 10.99
C ASP A 221 -6.71 27.56 10.38
N THR A 222 -7.93 28.11 10.37
CA THR A 222 -9.10 27.49 9.72
C THR A 222 -8.89 27.34 8.21
N ILE A 223 -8.41 28.38 7.53
CA ILE A 223 -8.13 28.35 6.08
C ILE A 223 -7.03 27.31 5.77
N HIS A 224 -5.98 27.27 6.59
CA HIS A 224 -4.92 26.26 6.49
C HIS A 224 -5.47 24.83 6.63
N ILE A 225 -6.41 24.60 7.55
CA ILE A 225 -7.08 23.31 7.72
C ILE A 225 -7.88 22.94 6.46
N TRP A 226 -8.61 23.88 5.86
CA TRP A 226 -9.36 23.62 4.62
C TRP A 226 -8.45 23.20 3.46
N LYS A 227 -7.34 23.93 3.24
CA LYS A 227 -6.35 23.61 2.20
C LYS A 227 -5.71 22.24 2.46
N THR A 228 -5.36 21.94 3.71
CA THR A 228 -4.77 20.66 4.12
C THR A 228 -5.73 19.48 3.94
N ASN A 229 -6.99 19.65 4.37
CA ASN A 229 -8.01 18.60 4.32
C ASN A 229 -8.56 18.34 2.92
N SER A 230 -8.31 19.24 1.96
CA SER A 230 -8.79 19.11 0.59
C SER A 230 -7.76 18.52 -0.37
N LEU A 231 -6.48 18.88 -0.24
CA LEU A 231 -5.44 18.41 -1.16
C LEU A 231 -4.41 17.48 -0.49
N PRO A 232 -3.52 17.91 0.43
CA PRO A 232 -2.53 17.03 1.05
C PRO A 232 -3.09 15.74 1.63
N LEU A 233 -4.16 15.82 2.43
CA LEU A 233 -4.68 14.63 3.14
C LEU A 233 -5.54 13.72 2.26
N ARG A 234 -6.17 14.25 1.20
CA ARG A 234 -7.08 13.48 0.34
C ARG A 234 -6.37 12.89 -0.86
N PHE A 235 -5.48 13.67 -1.48
CA PHE A 235 -4.77 13.27 -2.68
C PHE A 235 -3.37 12.75 -2.34
N TRP A 236 -2.50 13.59 -1.78
CA TRP A 236 -1.08 13.25 -1.64
C TRP A 236 -0.80 12.11 -0.66
N VAL A 237 -1.46 12.09 0.50
CA VAL A 237 -1.38 10.95 1.44
C VAL A 237 -1.86 9.67 0.78
N ASN A 238 -2.92 9.73 -0.03
CA ASN A 238 -3.47 8.56 -0.70
C ASN A 238 -2.51 8.02 -1.77
N ILE A 239 -1.93 8.90 -2.59
CA ILE A 239 -0.91 8.54 -3.58
C ILE A 239 0.34 7.95 -2.92
N LEU A 240 0.82 8.57 -1.83
CA LEU A 240 2.00 8.11 -1.11
C LEU A 240 1.81 6.72 -0.50
N LYS A 241 0.62 6.43 0.02
CA LYS A 241 0.29 5.10 0.59
C LYS A 241 0.00 4.05 -0.49
N ASN A 242 -0.48 4.46 -1.66
CA ASN A 242 -0.92 3.55 -2.71
C ASN A 242 -0.15 3.80 -4.02
N PRO A 243 1.17 3.51 -4.07
CA PRO A 243 1.97 3.74 -5.28
C PRO A 243 1.49 2.91 -6.48
N HIS A 244 0.78 1.81 -6.23
CA HIS A 244 0.17 0.97 -7.28
C HIS A 244 -0.96 1.66 -8.05
N PHE A 245 -1.47 2.81 -7.57
CA PHE A 245 -2.39 3.66 -8.35
C PHE A 245 -1.70 4.37 -9.51
N ILE A 246 -0.38 4.54 -9.45
CA ILE A 246 0.41 5.22 -10.48
C ILE A 246 1.29 4.23 -11.25
N PHE A 247 1.83 3.23 -10.56
CA PHE A 247 2.82 2.31 -11.12
C PHE A 247 2.30 0.86 -11.12
N ASP A 248 2.70 0.08 -12.12
CA ASP A 248 2.47 -1.37 -12.13
C ASP A 248 3.50 -2.07 -11.24
N VAL A 249 3.24 -2.01 -9.93
CA VAL A 249 4.10 -2.55 -8.87
C VAL A 249 3.27 -3.28 -7.83
N HIS A 250 3.88 -4.29 -7.20
CA HIS A 250 3.33 -4.89 -6.00
C HIS A 250 3.91 -4.25 -4.75
N VAL A 251 3.03 -3.88 -3.82
CA VAL A 251 3.42 -3.28 -2.54
C VAL A 251 3.38 -4.38 -1.48
N HIS A 252 4.55 -4.86 -1.08
CA HIS A 252 4.66 -5.80 0.04
C HIS A 252 4.24 -5.13 1.36
N GLU A 253 3.69 -5.90 2.29
CA GLU A 253 3.21 -5.42 3.60
C GLU A 253 4.25 -4.61 4.38
N VAL A 254 5.53 -5.03 4.35
CA VAL A 254 6.63 -4.31 5.03
C VAL A 254 6.88 -2.94 4.40
N VAL A 255 6.71 -2.82 3.08
CA VAL A 255 6.82 -1.55 2.36
C VAL A 255 5.62 -0.66 2.67
N ASP A 256 4.40 -1.21 2.66
CA ASP A 256 3.18 -0.49 3.03
C ASP A 256 3.24 0.09 4.46
N ALA A 257 3.74 -0.70 5.41
CA ALA A 257 3.97 -0.23 6.79
C ALA A 257 4.98 0.93 6.84
N SER A 258 6.03 0.88 6.02
CA SER A 258 7.03 1.95 5.92
C SER A 258 6.47 3.21 5.27
N LEU A 259 5.70 3.07 4.19
CA LEU A 259 4.99 4.18 3.53
C LEU A 259 3.98 4.83 4.47
N SER A 260 3.31 4.04 5.32
CA SER A 260 2.40 4.56 6.35
C SER A 260 3.11 5.45 7.38
N VAL A 261 4.34 5.11 7.76
CA VAL A 261 5.17 5.98 8.64
C VAL A 261 5.51 7.30 7.94
N ILE A 262 5.95 7.24 6.68
CA ILE A 262 6.29 8.45 5.89
C ILE A 262 5.05 9.31 5.67
N ALA A 263 3.90 8.70 5.35
CA ALA A 263 2.63 9.38 5.20
C ALA A 263 2.19 10.07 6.49
N GLN A 264 2.36 9.43 7.65
CA GLN A 264 2.08 10.08 8.92
C GLN A 264 3.00 11.28 9.18
N THR A 265 4.27 11.21 8.81
CA THR A 265 5.18 12.36 8.87
C THR A 265 4.73 13.49 7.95
N PHE A 266 4.24 13.19 6.75
CA PHE A 266 3.68 14.18 5.82
C PHE A 266 2.42 14.83 6.40
N MET A 267 1.53 14.04 7.01
CA MET A 267 0.34 14.56 7.71
C MET A 267 0.72 15.47 8.88
N ASP A 268 1.67 15.05 9.71
CA ASP A 268 2.17 15.84 10.84
C ASP A 268 2.78 17.18 10.36
N ALA A 269 3.46 17.18 9.20
CA ALA A 269 4.02 18.38 8.60
C ALA A 269 2.95 19.39 8.16
N CYS A 270 1.76 18.91 7.81
CA CYS A 270 0.63 19.78 7.46
C CYS A 270 -0.08 20.36 8.70
N THR A 271 0.27 19.98 9.92
CA THR A 271 -0.34 20.55 11.15
C THR A 271 0.39 21.81 11.59
N ARG A 272 -0.33 22.82 12.09
CA ARG A 272 0.28 24.01 12.72
C ARG A 272 0.60 23.82 14.20
N THR A 273 0.05 22.79 14.83
CA THR A 273 0.27 22.50 16.26
C THR A 273 1.65 21.90 16.52
N GLU A 274 2.42 22.50 17.40
CA GLU A 274 3.65 21.90 17.92
C GLU A 274 3.33 20.79 18.91
N HIS A 275 3.85 19.59 18.64
CA HIS A 275 3.70 18.47 19.54
C HIS A 275 4.92 18.36 20.45
N LYS A 276 4.70 18.47 21.77
CA LYS A 276 5.75 18.20 22.74
C LYS A 276 6.04 16.70 22.77
N LEU A 277 7.23 16.33 22.31
CA LEU A 277 7.68 14.96 22.32
C LEU A 277 8.02 14.52 23.74
N SER A 278 7.58 13.32 24.09
CA SER A 278 7.83 12.65 25.37
C SER A 278 8.33 11.23 25.11
N ARG A 279 8.77 10.54 26.18
CA ARG A 279 9.19 9.14 26.07
C ARG A 279 8.05 8.21 25.63
N ASP A 280 6.80 8.64 25.82
CA ASP A 280 5.61 7.86 25.47
C ASP A 280 5.04 8.26 24.10
N SER A 281 5.74 9.14 23.36
CA SER A 281 5.35 9.49 22.00
C SER A 281 5.56 8.31 21.05
N PRO A 282 4.67 8.14 20.04
CA PRO A 282 4.81 7.10 19.03
C PRO A 282 6.18 7.11 18.33
N SER A 283 6.73 5.93 18.01
CA SER A 283 8.08 5.80 17.44
C SER A 283 8.26 6.55 16.13
N ASN A 284 7.23 6.61 15.27
CA ASN A 284 7.24 7.38 14.03
C ASN A 284 7.39 8.89 14.25
N LYS A 285 6.79 9.44 15.32
CA LYS A 285 6.95 10.86 15.68
C LYS A 285 8.35 11.15 16.20
N LEU A 286 8.90 10.23 17.00
CA LEU A 286 10.28 10.34 17.48
C LEU A 286 11.30 10.22 16.33
N LEU A 287 10.99 9.42 15.30
CA LEU A 287 11.88 9.11 14.19
C LEU A 287 12.15 10.32 13.29
N TYR A 288 11.14 11.18 13.06
CA TYR A 288 11.22 12.39 12.22
C TYR A 288 11.15 13.70 13.03
N ALA A 289 11.38 13.62 14.34
CA ALA A 289 11.30 14.73 15.27
C ALA A 289 12.19 15.94 14.89
N LYS A 290 13.34 15.68 14.25
CA LYS A 290 14.31 16.73 13.90
C LYS A 290 13.92 17.45 12.61
N GLU A 291 13.31 16.74 11.67
CA GLU A 291 12.98 17.24 10.34
C GLU A 291 11.60 17.91 10.29
N ILE A 292 10.69 17.55 11.20
CA ILE A 292 9.29 17.97 11.16
C ILE A 292 9.09 19.49 11.11
N SER A 293 9.91 20.27 11.80
CA SER A 293 9.85 21.75 11.78
C SER A 293 10.22 22.30 10.40
N THR A 294 11.15 21.66 9.70
CA THR A 294 11.53 22.04 8.34
C THR A 294 10.40 21.74 7.37
N TYR A 295 9.77 20.56 7.48
CA TYR A 295 8.63 20.22 6.63
C TYR A 295 7.40 21.09 6.88
N LYS A 296 7.12 21.46 8.14
CA LYS A 296 6.05 22.43 8.48
C LYS A 296 6.28 23.76 7.78
N LYS A 297 7.51 24.27 7.84
CA LYS A 297 7.90 25.50 7.13
C LYS A 297 7.72 25.36 5.61
N MET A 298 8.05 24.21 5.02
CA MET A 298 7.80 23.96 3.59
C MET A 298 6.31 24.07 3.25
N VAL A 299 5.41 23.51 4.05
CA VAL A 299 3.95 23.62 3.84
C VAL A 299 3.49 25.08 3.93
N GLU A 300 3.97 25.82 4.92
CA GLU A 300 3.65 27.25 5.07
C GLU A 300 4.15 28.09 3.88
N ASP A 301 5.37 27.82 3.43
CA ASP A 301 5.99 28.47 2.26
C ASP A 301 5.25 28.12 0.96
N TYR A 302 4.78 26.88 0.82
CA TYR A 302 3.97 26.41 -0.30
C TYR A 302 2.64 27.16 -0.39
N TYR A 303 1.85 27.19 0.70
CA TYR A 303 0.56 27.88 0.72
C TYR A 303 0.70 29.39 0.50
N ARG A 304 1.73 30.01 1.10
CA ARG A 304 2.04 31.42 0.88
C ARG A 304 2.42 31.69 -0.57
N GLY A 305 3.25 30.83 -1.16
CA GLY A 305 3.65 30.91 -2.57
C GLY A 305 2.44 30.87 -3.50
N ILE A 306 1.53 29.89 -3.30
CA ILE A 306 0.30 29.77 -4.10
C ILE A 306 -0.58 31.03 -3.97
N ARG A 307 -0.75 31.55 -2.75
CA ARG A 307 -1.54 32.76 -2.52
C ARG A 307 -0.98 33.96 -3.29
N GLN A 308 0.34 34.03 -3.46
CA GLN A 308 1.03 35.11 -4.19
C GLN A 308 1.05 34.92 -5.71
N MET A 309 0.69 33.74 -6.23
CA MET A 309 0.59 33.52 -7.67
C MET A 309 -0.52 34.37 -8.29
N VAL A 310 -0.36 34.68 -9.57
CA VAL A 310 -1.41 35.30 -10.38
C VAL A 310 -2.66 34.43 -10.36
N GLN A 311 -3.82 35.05 -10.18
CA GLN A 311 -5.11 34.37 -10.21
C GLN A 311 -5.34 33.73 -11.58
N VAL A 312 -5.85 32.48 -11.58
CA VAL A 312 -6.25 31.79 -12.80
C VAL A 312 -7.65 32.27 -13.17
N SER A 313 -7.83 32.79 -14.39
CA SER A 313 -9.14 33.23 -14.86
C SER A 313 -10.08 32.05 -15.12
N ASP A 314 -11.40 32.27 -15.01
CA ASP A 314 -12.40 31.27 -15.38
C ASP A 314 -12.25 30.81 -16.84
N GLN A 315 -11.84 31.70 -17.74
CA GLN A 315 -11.61 31.37 -19.14
C GLN A 315 -10.43 30.39 -19.29
N ASP A 316 -9.31 30.66 -18.61
CA ASP A 316 -8.13 29.79 -18.66
C ASP A 316 -8.42 28.44 -18.02
N MET A 317 -9.12 28.44 -16.88
CA MET A 317 -9.50 27.20 -16.19
C MET A 317 -10.47 26.35 -17.03
N ASN A 318 -11.48 26.96 -17.65
CA ASN A 318 -12.39 26.25 -18.54
C ASN A 318 -11.69 25.70 -19.77
N THR A 319 -10.71 26.43 -20.32
CA THR A 319 -9.88 25.95 -21.44
C THR A 319 -9.08 24.72 -21.02
N HIS A 320 -8.42 24.78 -19.86
CA HIS A 320 -7.68 23.66 -19.30
C HIS A 320 -8.57 22.41 -19.06
N LEU A 321 -9.77 22.59 -18.49
CA LEU A 321 -10.73 21.51 -18.25
C LEU A 321 -11.25 20.89 -19.55
N ALA A 322 -11.50 21.71 -20.58
CA ALA A 322 -11.94 21.24 -21.89
C ALA A 322 -10.86 20.42 -22.60
N GLU A 323 -9.58 20.83 -22.49
CA GLU A 323 -8.46 20.07 -23.02
C GLU A 323 -8.34 18.69 -22.38
N ILE A 324 -8.43 18.61 -21.04
CA ILE A 324 -8.42 17.34 -20.30
C ILE A 324 -9.62 16.47 -20.70
N SER A 325 -10.82 17.04 -20.76
CA SER A 325 -12.04 16.31 -21.14
C SER A 325 -11.92 15.72 -22.54
N ARG A 326 -11.39 16.48 -23.49
CA ARG A 326 -11.13 16.00 -24.87
C ARG A 326 -10.07 14.90 -24.89
N ALA A 327 -8.98 15.05 -24.13
CA ALA A 327 -7.91 14.06 -24.08
C ALA A 327 -8.37 12.69 -23.54
N HIS A 328 -9.40 12.67 -22.69
CA HIS A 328 -9.88 11.47 -21.99
C HIS A 328 -11.30 11.01 -22.40
N THR A 329 -11.90 11.60 -23.44
CA THR A 329 -13.29 11.31 -23.85
C THR A 329 -13.54 9.82 -24.08
N ASP A 330 -12.61 9.13 -24.77
CA ASP A 330 -12.76 7.71 -25.12
C ASP A 330 -12.15 6.76 -24.07
N SER A 331 -11.62 7.29 -22.96
CA SER A 331 -10.94 6.47 -21.94
C SER A 331 -11.88 5.81 -20.94
N LEU A 332 -13.13 6.28 -20.84
CA LEU A 332 -14.10 5.83 -19.85
C LEU A 332 -15.43 5.43 -20.51
N ASN A 333 -16.01 4.31 -20.06
CA ASN A 333 -17.34 3.90 -20.50
C ASN A 333 -18.43 4.65 -19.70
N THR A 334 -18.87 5.78 -20.25
CA THR A 334 -19.88 6.64 -19.63
C THR A 334 -21.24 5.97 -19.49
N LEU A 335 -21.60 5.06 -20.41
CA LEU A 335 -22.87 4.35 -20.36
C LEU A 335 -22.94 3.41 -19.15
N VAL A 336 -21.86 2.68 -18.87
CA VAL A 336 -21.77 1.82 -17.69
C VAL A 336 -21.83 2.66 -16.41
N ALA A 337 -21.11 3.78 -16.36
CA ALA A 337 -21.16 4.69 -15.20
C ALA A 337 -22.57 5.24 -14.96
N LEU A 338 -23.28 5.65 -16.02
CA LEU A 338 -24.67 6.13 -15.94
C LEU A 338 -25.63 5.03 -15.47
N HIS A 339 -25.45 3.79 -15.94
CA HIS A 339 -26.27 2.67 -15.49
C HIS A 339 -26.06 2.39 -13.99
N GLN A 340 -24.81 2.39 -13.52
CA GLN A 340 -24.51 2.23 -12.10
C GLN A 340 -25.07 3.40 -11.26
N LEU A 341 -24.98 4.63 -11.77
CA LEU A 341 -25.54 5.81 -11.10
C LEU A 341 -27.07 5.71 -10.98
N TYR A 342 -27.75 5.26 -12.04
CA TYR A 342 -29.20 5.09 -12.04
C TYR A 342 -29.68 4.11 -10.97
N GLN A 343 -28.88 3.10 -10.60
CA GLN A 343 -29.25 2.19 -9.51
C GLN A 343 -29.48 2.94 -8.19
N TYR A 344 -28.67 3.97 -7.90
CA TYR A 344 -28.90 4.84 -6.75
C TYR A 344 -30.12 5.72 -6.94
N THR A 345 -30.31 6.29 -8.13
CA THR A 345 -31.49 7.09 -8.45
C THR A 345 -32.79 6.30 -8.26
N ASN A 346 -32.83 5.05 -8.72
CA ASN A 346 -33.98 4.18 -8.56
C ASN A 346 -34.21 3.79 -7.09
N LYS A 347 -33.12 3.55 -6.35
CA LYS A 347 -33.21 3.20 -4.92
C LYS A 347 -33.80 4.31 -4.05
N TYR A 348 -33.50 5.57 -4.38
CA TYR A 348 -33.93 6.76 -3.63
C TYR A 348 -34.90 7.62 -4.45
N TYR A 349 -35.69 6.97 -5.30
CA TYR A 349 -36.48 7.64 -6.34
C TYR A 349 -37.46 8.65 -5.76
N ASP A 350 -38.25 8.23 -4.75
CA ASP A 350 -39.27 9.07 -4.14
C ASP A 350 -38.64 10.28 -3.43
N GLU A 351 -37.53 10.09 -2.72
CA GLU A 351 -36.82 11.19 -2.05
C GLU A 351 -36.24 12.19 -3.06
N ILE A 352 -35.72 11.72 -4.20
CA ILE A 352 -35.19 12.59 -5.25
C ILE A 352 -36.33 13.35 -5.93
N ILE A 353 -37.45 12.71 -6.25
CA ILE A 353 -38.62 13.38 -6.85
C ILE A 353 -39.14 14.46 -5.92
N ASN A 354 -39.33 14.15 -4.63
CA ASN A 354 -39.79 15.13 -3.65
C ASN A 354 -38.82 16.33 -3.57
N ALA A 355 -37.50 16.08 -3.54
CA ALA A 355 -36.52 17.16 -3.52
C ALA A 355 -36.57 18.04 -4.80
N LEU A 356 -36.81 17.44 -5.97
CA LEU A 356 -36.97 18.17 -7.24
C LEU A 356 -38.29 18.95 -7.30
N GLU A 357 -39.34 18.46 -6.63
CA GLU A 357 -40.62 19.16 -6.51
C GLU A 357 -40.58 20.26 -5.45
N GLU A 358 -39.69 20.21 -4.46
CA GLU A 358 -39.55 21.28 -3.47
C GLU A 358 -38.67 22.44 -3.97
N ASP A 359 -37.70 22.20 -4.86
CA ASP A 359 -36.81 23.24 -5.39
C ASP A 359 -37.46 24.06 -6.53
N PRO A 360 -37.66 25.39 -6.36
CA PRO A 360 -38.24 26.25 -7.38
C PRO A 360 -37.46 26.28 -8.71
N ALA A 361 -36.13 26.11 -8.67
CA ALA A 361 -35.31 26.08 -9.88
C ALA A 361 -35.56 24.79 -10.68
N ALA A 362 -35.61 23.64 -9.99
CA ALA A 362 -35.94 22.34 -10.57
C ALA A 362 -37.37 22.30 -11.13
N GLN A 363 -38.36 22.86 -10.42
CA GLN A 363 -39.74 22.98 -10.91
C GLN A 363 -39.81 23.77 -12.22
N LYS A 364 -39.13 24.93 -12.29
CA LYS A 364 -39.10 25.77 -13.49
C LYS A 364 -38.51 25.04 -14.70
N MET A 365 -37.56 24.13 -14.48
CA MET A 365 -36.94 23.32 -15.53
C MET A 365 -37.65 21.97 -15.77
N GLN A 366 -38.72 21.68 -15.02
CA GLN A 366 -39.49 20.43 -15.07
C GLN A 366 -38.62 19.18 -14.85
N LEU A 367 -37.64 19.24 -13.94
CA LEU A 367 -36.67 18.15 -13.75
C LEU A 367 -37.29 16.85 -13.21
N ALA A 368 -38.29 16.93 -12.32
CA ALA A 368 -39.01 15.76 -11.81
C ALA A 368 -39.70 14.96 -12.93
N ILE A 369 -40.37 15.67 -13.85
CA ILE A 369 -41.02 15.06 -15.02
C ILE A 369 -39.99 14.40 -15.94
N ARG A 370 -38.84 15.04 -16.17
CA ARG A 370 -37.76 14.46 -16.99
C ARG A 370 -37.21 13.18 -16.36
N LEU A 371 -37.05 13.15 -15.04
CA LEU A 371 -36.60 11.95 -14.34
C LEU A 371 -37.63 10.82 -14.44
N GLN A 372 -38.92 11.11 -14.28
CA GLN A 372 -40.02 10.15 -14.50
C GLN A 372 -39.99 9.56 -15.92
N GLN A 373 -39.72 10.39 -16.94
CA GLN A 373 -39.58 9.92 -18.33
C GLN A 373 -38.38 8.98 -18.50
N ILE A 374 -37.24 9.28 -17.86
CA ILE A 374 -36.06 8.41 -17.86
C ILE A 374 -36.38 7.08 -17.19
N ALA A 375 -37.04 7.10 -16.03
CA ALA A 375 -37.41 5.89 -15.30
C ALA A 375 -38.35 5.00 -16.12
N ALA A 376 -39.43 5.56 -16.67
CA ALA A 376 -40.34 4.82 -17.54
C ALA A 376 -39.63 4.22 -18.77
N ALA A 377 -38.74 4.97 -19.41
CA ALA A 377 -37.98 4.49 -20.57
C ALA A 377 -37.01 3.34 -20.23
N LEU A 378 -36.49 3.30 -19.01
CA LEU A 378 -35.61 2.23 -18.53
C LEU A 378 -36.41 1.01 -18.06
N GLU A 379 -37.54 1.19 -17.38
CA GLU A 379 -38.43 0.10 -16.94
C GLU A 379 -39.05 -0.66 -18.12
N HIS A 380 -39.51 0.05 -19.16
CA HIS A 380 -40.03 -0.58 -20.37
C HIS A 380 -39.00 -1.43 -21.12
N LYS A 381 -37.69 -1.15 -20.96
CA LYS A 381 -36.62 -1.96 -21.55
C LYS A 381 -36.26 -3.19 -20.72
N VAL A 382 -36.56 -3.19 -19.42
CA VAL A 382 -36.32 -4.35 -18.54
C VAL A 382 -37.37 -5.44 -18.75
N THR A 383 -38.58 -5.10 -19.22
CA THR A 383 -39.65 -6.08 -19.52
C THR A 383 -39.51 -6.78 -20.88
N ASP A 384 -38.67 -6.28 -21.79
CA ASP A 384 -38.46 -6.83 -23.14
C ASP A 384 -37.17 -7.69 -23.27
N LEU A 385 -36.51 -8.01 -22.15
CA LEU A 385 -35.39 -8.95 -21.99
C LEU A 385 -35.82 -10.11 -21.08
#